data_AF-A0A9D9WUL5-F1
#
_entry.id   AF-A0A9D9WUL5-F1
#
_cell.length_a   1.000
_cell.length_b   1.000
_cell.length_c   1.000
_cell.angle_alpha   90.00
_cell.angle_beta   90.00
_cell.angle_gamma   90.00
#
_symmetry.space_group_name_H-M   'P 1'
#
loop_
_entity.id
_entity.type
_entity.pdbx_description
1 polymer ?
#
loop_
_entity_poly.entity_id
_entity_poly.type
_entity_poly.pdbx_seq_one_letter_code
_entity_poly.pdbx_strand_id
1 'polypeptide(L)'
;MAAKRKTDPAKGFQPIKANHAQAEAPKRKAKPKPTELPQEGFVRLPTILANFPISKSGWWAGVASGRYPKSVRLGPRVTAWHVDDIRRLIANAANAANDAQA
;
A
#
# COMPACT_ATOMS: atom_id res chain seq x y z
N MET A 1 24.59 57.33 -17.39
CA MET A 1 25.88 57.16 -16.67
C MET A 1 25.82 55.91 -15.82
N ALA A 2 26.88 55.09 -15.88
CA ALA A 2 27.01 53.81 -15.20
C ALA A 2 27.54 53.96 -13.77
N ALA A 3 27.16 53.04 -12.88
CA ALA A 3 27.99 52.69 -11.73
C ALA A 3 27.85 51.20 -11.39
N LYS A 4 28.97 50.50 -11.55
CA LYS A 4 29.24 49.10 -11.24
C LYS A 4 28.65 48.69 -9.88
N ARG A 5 27.84 47.63 -9.85
CA ARG A 5 27.65 46.85 -8.63
C ARG A 5 28.73 45.76 -8.59
N LYS A 6 29.74 46.01 -7.75
CA LYS A 6 30.80 45.06 -7.41
C LYS A 6 30.17 43.75 -6.93
N THR A 7 30.42 42.67 -7.65
CA THR A 7 30.44 41.33 -7.08
C THR A 7 31.63 41.26 -6.13
N ASP A 8 31.38 41.01 -4.85
CA ASP A 8 32.43 40.74 -3.87
C ASP A 8 32.53 39.20 -3.68
N PRO A 9 33.64 38.56 -4.11
CA PRO A 9 33.75 37.11 -4.23
C PRO A 9 34.46 36.49 -3.02
N ALA A 10 34.10 36.82 -1.78
CA ALA A 10 34.67 36.15 -0.62
C ALA A 10 33.89 36.43 0.68
N LYS A 11 32.72 35.82 0.85
CA LYS A 11 32.28 35.49 2.21
C LYS A 11 31.67 34.11 2.24
N GLY A 12 32.51 33.17 2.67
CA GLY A 12 32.25 31.75 2.74
C GLY A 12 30.88 31.42 3.32
N PHE A 13 30.13 30.65 2.56
CA PHE A 13 28.99 29.89 3.03
C PHE A 13 29.52 28.93 4.10
N GLN A 14 29.38 29.31 5.37
CA GLN A 14 29.69 28.41 6.47
C GLN A 14 28.63 27.31 6.52
N PRO A 15 29.03 26.04 6.69
CA PRO A 15 28.07 24.95 6.82
C PRO A 15 27.19 25.20 8.04
N ILE A 16 25.88 25.00 7.86
CA ILE A 16 24.90 25.05 8.94
C ILE A 16 25.34 24.02 9.98
N LYS A 17 25.73 24.50 11.17
CA LYS A 17 26.03 23.62 12.32
C LYS A 17 24.74 22.90 12.71
N ALA A 18 24.56 21.68 12.21
CA ALA A 18 23.50 20.79 12.65
C ALA A 18 23.83 20.27 14.06
N ASN A 19 23.35 20.94 15.09
CA ASN A 19 23.36 20.43 16.45
C ASN A 19 21.96 19.99 16.86
N HIS A 20 21.77 18.67 16.84
CA HIS A 20 20.99 17.90 17.81
C HIS A 20 19.66 18.49 18.29
N ALA A 21 18.68 18.57 17.38
CA ALA A 21 17.31 18.30 17.74
C ALA A 21 16.91 17.02 17.01
N GLN A 22 16.85 15.91 17.75
CA GLN A 22 16.11 14.76 17.31
C GLN A 22 14.63 15.18 17.23
N ALA A 23 14.23 15.73 16.09
CA ALA A 23 12.91 15.40 15.59
C ALA A 23 13.00 13.91 15.27
N GLU A 24 12.63 13.07 16.24
CA GLU A 24 12.20 11.72 15.92
C GLU A 24 11.00 11.87 14.98
N ALA A 25 11.29 11.96 13.68
CA ALA A 25 10.37 11.52 12.66
C ALA A 25 9.77 10.22 13.18
N PRO A 26 8.44 10.02 13.14
CA PRO A 26 7.89 8.74 13.54
C PRO A 26 8.61 7.71 12.69
N LYS A 27 9.53 6.96 13.32
CA LYS A 27 10.30 5.89 12.72
C LYS A 27 9.22 5.05 12.05
N ARG A 28 9.15 5.06 10.72
CA ARG A 28 8.23 4.22 9.96
C ARG A 28 8.63 2.78 10.31
N LYS A 29 8.05 2.27 11.39
CA LYS A 29 8.36 0.95 11.92
C LYS A 29 8.00 -0.05 10.83
N ALA A 30 8.88 -1.05 10.71
CA ALA A 30 8.95 -2.07 9.67
C ALA A 30 7.59 -2.55 9.16
N LYS A 31 7.53 -2.88 7.86
CA LYS A 31 6.39 -3.57 7.23
C LYS A 31 5.86 -4.63 8.21
N PRO A 32 4.61 -4.51 8.71
CA PRO A 32 4.09 -5.55 9.58
C PRO A 32 4.10 -6.83 8.76
N LYS A 33 4.61 -7.91 9.35
CA LYS A 33 4.51 -9.25 8.78
C LYS A 33 3.06 -9.46 8.32
N PRO A 34 2.79 -10.11 7.17
CA PRO A 34 1.43 -10.48 6.77
C PRO A 34 0.94 -11.59 7.71
N THR A 35 0.68 -11.22 8.96
CA THR A 35 0.25 -12.14 10.00
C THR A 35 -1.19 -11.76 10.30
N GLU A 36 -2.05 -12.44 9.54
CA GLU A 36 -3.47 -12.64 9.78
C GLU A 36 -4.39 -11.48 9.40
N LEU A 37 -5.31 -11.79 8.47
CA LEU A 37 -6.50 -11.00 8.25
C LEU A 37 -7.22 -10.87 9.61
N PRO A 38 -7.64 -9.68 10.06
CA PRO A 38 -8.42 -9.54 11.29
C PRO A 38 -9.64 -10.44 11.26
N GLN A 39 -10.07 -10.97 12.41
CA GLN A 39 -11.10 -12.01 12.48
C GLN A 39 -12.36 -11.65 11.70
N GLU A 40 -12.77 -10.39 11.75
CA GLU A 40 -13.88 -9.85 10.99
C GLU A 40 -13.59 -8.41 10.53
N GLY A 41 -14.28 -7.95 9.49
CA GLY A 41 -14.18 -6.59 8.97
C GLY A 41 -13.93 -6.51 7.47
N PHE A 42 -13.20 -5.48 7.04
CA PHE A 42 -13.01 -5.15 5.63
C PHE A 42 -11.53 -5.01 5.25
N VAL A 43 -11.17 -5.54 4.08
CA VAL A 43 -9.84 -5.43 3.50
C VAL A 43 -9.83 -4.67 2.19
N ARG A 44 -8.73 -3.97 1.93
CA ARG A 44 -8.56 -3.19 0.71
C ARG A 44 -7.75 -3.98 -0.32
N LEU A 45 -7.80 -3.50 -1.55
CA LEU A 45 -7.14 -4.13 -2.69
C LEU A 45 -5.65 -4.41 -2.48
N PRO A 46 -4.81 -3.52 -1.92
CA PRO A 46 -3.38 -3.82 -1.75
C PRO A 46 -3.13 -5.05 -0.86
N THR A 47 -3.96 -5.26 0.16
CA THR A 47 -3.89 -6.43 1.04
C THR A 47 -4.30 -7.71 0.31
N ILE A 48 -5.31 -7.62 -0.55
CA ILE A 48 -5.77 -8.76 -1.36
C ILE A 48 -4.68 -9.17 -2.37
N LEU A 49 -4.10 -8.21 -3.10
CA LEU A 49 -3.05 -8.46 -4.09
C LEU A 49 -1.74 -8.97 -3.47
N ALA A 50 -1.53 -8.80 -2.17
CA ALA A 50 -0.41 -9.42 -1.47
C ALA A 50 -0.60 -10.93 -1.26
N ASN A 51 -1.86 -11.40 -1.23
CA ASN A 51 -2.21 -12.82 -1.03
C ASN A 51 -2.49 -13.54 -2.35
N PHE A 52 -2.95 -12.83 -3.39
CA PHE A 52 -3.24 -13.38 -4.71
C PHE A 52 -2.20 -12.91 -5.73
N PRO A 53 -1.50 -13.81 -6.43
CA PRO A 53 -0.52 -13.46 -7.46
C PRO A 53 -1.20 -13.02 -8.77
N ILE A 54 -2.09 -12.03 -8.69
CA ILE A 54 -2.79 -11.47 -9.85
C ILE A 54 -2.59 -9.97 -9.92
N SER A 55 -2.74 -9.40 -11.11
CA SER A 55 -2.68 -7.96 -11.29
C SER A 55 -3.95 -7.28 -10.75
N LYS A 56 -3.84 -6.00 -10.42
CA LYS A 56 -4.98 -5.15 -10.05
C LYS A 56 -6.11 -5.23 -11.07
N SER A 57 -5.80 -5.13 -12.37
CA SER A 57 -6.78 -5.19 -13.45
C SER A 57 -7.45 -6.57 -13.54
N GLY A 58 -6.68 -7.65 -13.34
CA GLY A 58 -7.21 -9.01 -13.26
C GLY A 58 -8.20 -9.19 -12.10
N TRP A 59 -7.90 -8.59 -10.94
CA TRP A 59 -8.84 -8.56 -9.82
C TRP A 59 -10.14 -7.85 -10.19
N TRP A 60 -10.08 -6.64 -10.77
CA TRP A 60 -11.30 -5.93 -11.17
C TRP A 60 -12.11 -6.66 -12.24
N ALA A 61 -11.45 -7.28 -13.22
CA ALA A 61 -12.10 -8.09 -14.24
C ALA A 61 -12.83 -9.30 -13.62
N GLY A 62 -12.20 -9.98 -12.66
CA GLY A 62 -12.84 -11.10 -11.96
C GLY A 62 -13.96 -10.69 -11.00
N VAL A 63 -13.90 -9.48 -10.43
CA VAL A 63 -15.03 -8.91 -9.67
C VAL A 63 -16.19 -8.60 -10.62
N ALA A 64 -15.91 -8.04 -11.80
CA ALA A 64 -16.93 -7.75 -12.82
C ALA A 64 -17.55 -9.03 -13.40
N SER A 65 -16.77 -10.10 -13.57
CA SER A 65 -17.27 -11.40 -14.05
C SER A 65 -17.96 -12.24 -12.97
N GLY A 66 -17.97 -11.79 -11.71
CA GLY A 66 -18.58 -12.50 -10.59
C GLY A 66 -17.74 -13.68 -10.05
N ARG A 67 -16.48 -13.82 -10.48
CA ARG A 67 -15.54 -14.83 -9.94
C ARG A 67 -14.98 -14.43 -8.57
N TYR A 68 -14.86 -13.13 -8.30
CA TYR A 68 -14.37 -12.59 -7.03
C TYR A 68 -15.50 -11.92 -6.24
N PRO A 69 -15.35 -11.79 -4.92
CA PRO A 69 -16.43 -11.27 -4.08
C PRO A 69 -16.77 -9.82 -4.40
N LYS A 70 -18.03 -9.49 -4.14
CA LYS A 70 -18.59 -8.16 -4.41
C LYS A 70 -17.87 -7.12 -3.57
N SER A 71 -17.47 -6.03 -4.21
CA SER A 71 -16.83 -4.92 -3.50
C SER A 71 -17.85 -4.10 -2.71
N VAL A 72 -17.52 -3.74 -1.48
CA VAL A 72 -18.30 -2.87 -0.59
C VAL A 72 -17.69 -1.46 -0.59
N ARG A 73 -18.55 -0.44 -0.74
CA ARG A 73 -18.12 0.96 -0.72
C ARG A 73 -18.26 1.52 0.69
N LEU A 74 -17.13 1.66 1.40
CA LEU A 74 -17.09 2.19 2.76
C LEU A 74 -17.12 3.73 2.81
N GLY A 75 -16.85 4.39 1.68
CA GLY A 75 -16.87 5.85 1.59
C GLY A 75 -16.66 6.35 0.16
N PRO A 76 -16.57 7.68 -0.04
CA PRO A 76 -16.60 8.30 -1.37
C PRO A 76 -15.49 7.82 -2.32
N ARG A 77 -14.32 7.44 -1.78
CA ARG A 77 -13.15 6.96 -2.54
C ARG A 77 -12.60 5.64 -2.00
N VAL A 78 -13.38 4.93 -1.20
CA VAL A 78 -12.91 3.73 -0.48
C VAL A 78 -13.74 2.52 -0.88
N THR A 79 -13.08 1.62 -1.58
CA THR A 79 -13.59 0.28 -1.89
C THR A 79 -12.85 -0.75 -1.05
N ALA A 80 -13.61 -1.64 -0.43
CA ALA A 80 -13.11 -2.72 0.38
C ALA A 80 -13.93 -4.00 0.13
N TRP A 81 -13.47 -5.12 0.67
CA TRP A 81 -14.11 -6.43 0.58
C TRP A 81 -14.23 -7.03 1.96
N HIS A 82 -15.26 -7.84 2.18
CA HIS A 82 -15.40 -8.58 3.44
C HIS A 82 -14.24 -9.56 3.59
N VAL A 83 -13.66 -9.62 4.79
CA VAL A 83 -12.60 -10.59 5.08
C VAL A 83 -13.11 -12.03 4.93
N ASP A 84 -14.34 -12.31 5.37
CA ASP A 84 -14.94 -13.65 5.29
C ASP A 84 -15.01 -14.15 3.85
N ASP A 85 -15.51 -13.31 2.93
CA ASP A 85 -15.60 -13.65 1.51
C ASP A 85 -14.22 -13.94 0.88
N ILE A 86 -13.21 -13.15 1.26
CA ILE A 86 -11.83 -13.35 0.79
C ILE A 86 -11.25 -14.65 1.35
N ARG A 87 -11.48 -14.97 2.63
CA ARG A 87 -11.06 -16.24 3.23
C ARG A 87 -11.73 -17.43 2.56
N ARG A 88 -13.04 -17.36 2.30
CA ARG A 88 -13.79 -18.38 1.53
C ARG A 88 -13.23 -18.57 0.13
N LEU A 89 -12.89 -17.48 -0.56
CA LEU A 89 -12.26 -17.54 -1.88
C LEU A 89 -10.91 -18.26 -1.84
N ILE A 90 -10.06 -17.96 -0.85
CA ILE A 90 -8.76 -18.63 -0.67
C ILE A 90 -8.96 -20.13 -0.39
N ALA A 91 -9.89 -20.48 0.50
CA ALA A 91 -10.20 -21.87 0.82
C ALA A 91 -10.70 -22.64 -0.42
N ASN A 92 -11.61 -22.05 -1.20
CA ASN A 92 -12.09 -22.65 -2.43
C ASN A 92 -10.99 -22.78 -3.49
N ALA A 93 -10.10 -21.79 -3.61
CA ALA A 93 -8.97 -21.85 -4.53
C ALA A 93 -7.96 -22.94 -4.13
N ALA A 94 -7.71 -23.12 -2.84
CA ALA A 94 -6.87 -24.20 -2.33
C ALA A 94 -7.46 -25.59 -2.61
N ASN A 95 -8.77 -25.75 -2.42
CA ASN A 95 -9.46 -27.01 -2.73
C ASN A 95 -9.43 -27.29 -4.24
N ALA A 96 -9.73 -26.30 -5.07
CA ALA A 96 -9.66 -26.45 -6.52
C ALA A 96 -8.24 -26.75 -7.04
N ALA A 97 -7.20 -26.28 -6.36
CA ALA A 97 -5.82 -26.63 -6.69
C ALA A 97 -5.48 -28.09 -6.36
N ASN A 98 -6.05 -28.65 -5.28
CA ASN A 98 -5.86 -30.05 -4.91
C ASN A 98 -6.52 -31.03 -5.92
N ASP A 99 -7.67 -30.67 -6.48
CA ASP A 99 -8.37 -31.51 -7.47
C ASP A 99 -7.66 -31.56 -8.84
N ALA A 100 -6.81 -30.58 -9.16
CA ALA A 100 -6.04 -30.53 -10.40
C ALA A 100 -4.70 -31.32 -10.34
N GLN A 101 -4.35 -31.89 -9.19
CA GLN A 101 -3.14 -32.68 -8.98
C GLN A 101 -3.40 -34.19 -8.81
N ALA A 102 -4.64 -34.66 -9.06
CA ALA A 102 -5.04 -36.07 -8.96
C ALA A 102 -5.07 -36.78 -10.33
#